data_AF-A0A517Z9D5-F1
#
_entry.id   AF-A0A517Z9D5-F1
#
_cell.length_a   1.000
_cell.length_b   1.000
_cell.length_c   1.000
_cell.angle_alpha   90.00
_cell.angle_beta   90.00
_cell.angle_gamma   90.00
#
_symmetry.space_group_name_H-M   'P 1'
#
loop_
_entity.id
_entity.type
_entity.pdbx_description
1 polymer ?
#
loop_
_entity_poly.entity_id
_entity_poly.type
_entity_poly.pdbx_seq_one_letter_code
_entity_poly.pdbx_strand_id
1 'polypeptide(L)'
;MTDAVEGANEPASPVTGWRLLSWVCCAVVAVSLVTCLVIAAARSEGLTQVTVTALDGEAEPRDHQLPFVKQVDALPDYELVVRLHRGGFLQSGGQRSLGARPNQSAVDGITWTLNDPIPISEIAGIRLQEQDKVISDALTEVQVVGSGRVEEGNWRFDFETQRSAAIGVEAFFATPIGKAISAAFVIAILLMLLPVMV
;
A
#
# COMPACT_ATOMS: atom_id res chain seq x y z
N MET A 1 45.14 59.66 42.82
CA MET A 1 45.29 58.21 43.07
C MET A 1 43.88 57.62 43.14
N THR A 2 43.30 57.33 41.98
CA THR A 2 42.15 56.44 41.72
C THR A 2 41.84 56.56 40.23
N ASP A 3 42.57 55.80 39.40
CA ASP A 3 42.15 55.56 38.02
C ASP A 3 41.34 54.27 38.02
N ALA A 4 40.03 54.43 37.82
CA ALA A 4 39.10 53.33 37.65
C ALA A 4 39.26 52.78 36.23
N VAL A 5 39.75 51.53 36.12
CA VAL A 5 39.80 50.79 34.86
C VAL A 5 38.39 50.28 34.58
N GLU A 6 37.68 51.01 33.71
CA GLU A 6 36.38 50.64 33.16
C GLU A 6 36.59 49.51 32.12
N GLY A 7 36.44 48.27 32.58
CA GLY A 7 36.51 47.08 31.74
C GLY A 7 35.28 47.00 30.82
N ALA A 8 35.48 47.31 29.55
CA ALA A 8 34.48 47.09 28.51
C ALA A 8 34.21 45.60 28.35
N ASN A 9 33.01 45.16 28.76
CA ASN A 9 32.49 43.84 28.42
C ASN A 9 32.21 43.79 26.91
N GLU A 10 33.08 43.16 26.13
CA GLU A 10 32.79 42.85 24.73
C GLU A 10 31.63 41.84 24.67
N PRO A 11 30.53 42.14 23.95
CA PRO A 11 29.45 41.19 23.78
C PRO A 11 29.92 40.01 22.93
N ALA A 12 29.89 38.81 23.51
CA ALA A 12 30.20 37.56 22.83
C ALA A 12 29.42 37.47 21.49
N SER A 13 30.16 37.31 20.40
CA SER A 13 29.61 37.44 19.05
C SER A 13 28.43 36.46 18.79
N PRO A 14 27.25 36.93 18.34
CA PRO A 14 26.04 36.11 18.14
C PRO A 14 26.11 35.16 16.93
N VAL A 15 27.26 35.06 16.26
CA VAL A 15 27.40 34.42 14.94
C VAL A 15 27.48 32.88 15.04
N THR A 16 27.92 32.35 16.18
CA THR A 16 28.17 30.90 16.37
C THR A 16 26.89 30.11 16.59
N GLY A 17 25.92 30.68 17.32
CA GLY A 17 24.63 30.03 17.60
C GLY A 17 23.75 29.90 16.36
N TRP A 18 23.68 30.94 15.53
CA TRP A 18 22.91 30.93 14.28
C TRP A 18 23.42 29.90 13.29
N ARG A 19 24.75 29.80 13.14
CA ARG A 19 25.37 28.77 12.31
C ARG A 19 24.98 27.39 12.82
N LEU A 20 25.22 27.09 14.09
CA LEU A 20 24.90 25.79 14.67
C LEU A 20 23.42 25.41 14.45
N LEU A 21 22.50 26.34 14.69
CA LEU A 21 21.06 26.12 14.45
C LEU A 21 20.76 25.84 12.98
N SER A 22 21.38 26.59 12.06
CA SER A 22 21.24 26.36 10.61
C SER A 22 21.75 24.97 10.20
N TRP A 23 22.88 24.52 10.73
CA TRP A 23 23.42 23.19 10.44
C TRP A 23 22.51 22.09 10.97
N VAL A 24 21.98 22.25 12.19
CA VAL A 24 21.02 21.30 12.77
C VAL A 24 19.75 21.25 11.94
N CYS A 25 19.21 22.39 11.52
CA CYS A 25 18.03 22.45 10.66
C CYS A 25 18.28 21.74 9.32
N CYS A 26 19.40 22.04 8.66
CA CYS A 26 19.79 21.37 7.41
C CYS A 26 19.93 19.85 7.59
N ALA A 27 20.55 19.39 8.68
CA ALA A 27 20.72 17.98 8.97
C ALA A 27 19.36 17.28 9.20
N VAL A 28 18.45 17.91 9.96
CA VAL A 28 17.10 17.36 10.19
C VAL A 28 16.34 17.23 8.88
N VAL A 29 16.39 18.24 8.00
CA VAL A 29 15.75 18.19 6.69
C VAL A 29 16.36 17.10 5.81
N ALA A 30 17.70 17.03 5.73
CA ALA A 30 18.39 16.03 4.93
C ALA A 30 18.08 14.60 5.40
N VAL A 31 18.17 14.33 6.70
CA VAL A 31 17.81 13.03 7.28
C VAL A 31 16.36 12.69 6.99
N SER A 32 15.44 13.64 7.17
CA SER A 32 14.01 13.43 6.88
C SER A 32 13.80 13.02 5.42
N LEU A 33 14.40 13.74 4.46
CA LEU A 33 14.29 13.43 3.04
C LEU A 33 14.87 12.06 2.71
N VAL A 34 16.05 11.72 3.25
CA VAL A 34 16.67 10.40 3.05
C VAL A 34 15.77 9.29 3.60
N THR A 35 15.24 9.45 4.82
CA THR A 35 14.31 8.48 5.40
C THR A 35 13.04 8.35 4.55
N CYS A 36 12.50 9.45 4.02
CA CYS A 36 11.35 9.42 3.10
C CYS A 36 11.66 8.58 1.86
N LEU A 37 12.81 8.83 1.21
CA LEU A 37 13.23 8.11 0.01
C LEU A 37 13.44 6.62 0.29
N VAL A 38 14.07 6.28 1.42
CA VAL A 38 14.29 4.88 1.80
C VAL A 38 12.97 4.15 2.04
N ILE A 39 12.03 4.76 2.78
CA ILE A 39 10.71 4.16 3.03
C ILE A 39 9.91 4.03 1.74
N ALA A 40 9.90 5.07 0.89
CA ALA A 40 9.21 5.05 -0.39
C ALA A 40 9.78 3.97 -1.32
N ALA A 41 11.11 3.83 -1.40
CA ALA A 41 11.76 2.78 -2.16
C ALA A 41 11.42 1.39 -1.62
N ALA A 42 11.46 1.20 -0.30
CA ALA A 42 11.13 -0.07 0.35
C ALA A 42 9.66 -0.48 0.18
N ARG A 43 8.74 0.49 0.00
CA ARG A 43 7.31 0.26 -0.22
C ARG A 43 6.86 0.49 -1.67
N SER A 44 7.80 0.54 -2.60
CA SER A 44 7.50 0.81 -4.02
C SER A 44 6.91 -0.38 -4.77
N GLU A 45 6.92 -1.57 -4.17
CA GLU A 45 6.39 -2.78 -4.78
C GLU A 45 4.86 -2.83 -4.69
N GLY A 46 4.22 -2.84 -5.85
CA GLY A 46 2.78 -3.04 -5.99
C GLY A 46 2.47 -4.31 -6.76
N LEU A 47 1.36 -4.94 -6.39
CA LEU A 47 0.76 -6.05 -7.10
C LEU A 47 0.09 -5.56 -8.38
N THR A 48 0.53 -6.07 -9.53
CA THR A 48 0.00 -5.70 -10.85
C THR A 48 -0.84 -6.80 -11.46
N GLN A 49 -0.55 -8.06 -11.14
CA GLN A 49 -1.26 -9.20 -11.68
C GLN A 49 -1.34 -10.33 -10.68
N VAL A 50 -2.47 -11.03 -10.69
CA VAL A 50 -2.65 -12.29 -9.98
C VAL A 50 -3.14 -13.32 -10.98
N THR A 51 -2.45 -14.46 -11.05
CA THR A 51 -2.92 -15.63 -11.79
C THR A 51 -3.26 -16.72 -10.79
N VAL A 52 -4.46 -17.29 -10.91
CA VAL A 52 -4.93 -18.38 -10.06
C VAL A 52 -5.11 -19.63 -10.90
N THR A 53 -4.45 -20.71 -10.52
CA THR A 53 -4.49 -22.00 -11.21
C THR A 53 -5.00 -23.09 -10.29
N ALA A 54 -5.96 -23.88 -10.74
CA ALA A 54 -6.37 -25.11 -10.05
C ALA A 54 -5.29 -26.18 -10.24
N LEU A 55 -4.85 -26.83 -9.16
CA LEU A 55 -3.83 -27.87 -9.20
C LEU A 55 -4.40 -29.20 -9.70
N ASP A 56 -5.62 -29.51 -9.32
CA ASP A 56 -6.40 -30.66 -9.76
C ASP A 56 -7.75 -30.19 -10.35
N GLY A 57 -7.92 -30.37 -11.66
CA GLY A 57 -9.13 -29.97 -12.38
C GLY A 57 -10.37 -30.84 -12.08
N GLU A 58 -10.18 -32.05 -11.54
CA GLU A 58 -11.31 -32.89 -11.11
C GLU A 58 -11.86 -32.45 -9.75
N ALA A 59 -11.03 -31.78 -8.94
CA ALA A 59 -11.43 -31.18 -7.67
C ALA A 59 -11.91 -29.72 -7.81
N GLU A 60 -12.04 -29.22 -9.05
CA GLU A 60 -12.64 -27.90 -9.32
C GLU A 60 -14.13 -27.92 -8.95
N PRO A 61 -14.64 -26.93 -8.19
CA PRO A 61 -16.07 -26.81 -7.93
C PRO A 61 -16.82 -26.73 -9.26
N ARG A 62 -17.83 -27.57 -9.43
CA ARG A 62 -18.70 -27.53 -10.61
C ARG A 62 -20.10 -27.24 -10.16
N ASP A 63 -20.73 -26.30 -10.85
CA ASP A 63 -22.05 -25.78 -10.54
C ASP A 63 -23.12 -26.84 -10.91
N HIS A 64 -23.29 -27.82 -10.02
CA HIS A 64 -24.40 -28.77 -10.05
C HIS A 64 -25.37 -28.29 -8.96
N GLN A 65 -26.66 -28.03 -9.20
CA GLN A 65 -27.66 -29.07 -9.45
C GLN A 65 -29.03 -28.44 -9.74
N LEU A 66 -29.64 -28.77 -10.89
CA LEU A 66 -31.10 -28.89 -10.96
C LEU A 66 -31.45 -30.26 -11.57
N PRO A 67 -32.27 -31.09 -10.90
CA PRO A 67 -32.49 -32.50 -11.27
C PRO A 67 -33.25 -32.72 -12.61
N PHE A 68 -33.55 -31.67 -13.40
CA PHE A 68 -34.41 -31.80 -14.58
C PHE A 68 -33.98 -30.99 -15.83
N VAL A 69 -32.81 -30.35 -15.83
CA VAL A 69 -32.31 -29.59 -16.99
C VAL A 69 -31.00 -30.23 -17.45
N LYS A 70 -30.82 -30.44 -18.77
CA LYS A 70 -29.54 -30.90 -19.35
C LYS A 70 -28.46 -29.89 -18.97
N GLN A 71 -27.63 -30.28 -18.00
CA GLN A 71 -26.47 -29.56 -17.51
C GLN A 71 -25.41 -29.63 -18.61
N VAL A 72 -25.25 -28.54 -19.34
CA VAL A 72 -23.98 -28.29 -20.02
C VAL A 72 -23.05 -27.83 -18.91
N ASP A 73 -21.92 -28.52 -18.73
CA ASP A 73 -20.88 -28.27 -17.71
C ASP A 73 -20.73 -26.77 -17.39
N ALA A 74 -21.47 -26.29 -16.39
CA ALA A 74 -21.44 -24.89 -16.01
C ALA A 74 -20.19 -24.68 -15.17
N LEU A 75 -19.27 -23.90 -15.73
CA LEU A 75 -18.04 -23.52 -15.04
C LEU A 75 -18.36 -22.45 -13.99
N PRO A 76 -17.69 -22.50 -12.83
CA PRO A 76 -17.92 -21.54 -11.76
C PRO A 76 -17.55 -20.11 -12.16
N ASP A 77 -18.18 -19.15 -11.49
CA ASP A 77 -17.91 -17.73 -11.65
C ASP A 77 -16.91 -17.27 -10.58
N TYR A 78 -15.61 -17.31 -10.88
CA TYR A 78 -14.58 -16.93 -9.91
C TYR A 78 -14.46 -15.42 -9.73
N GLU A 79 -14.37 -14.97 -8.49
CA GLU A 79 -14.05 -13.61 -8.13
C GLU A 79 -12.83 -13.58 -7.21
N LEU A 80 -11.94 -12.62 -7.46
CA LEU A 80 -10.76 -12.40 -6.65
C LEU A 80 -10.93 -11.11 -5.83
N VAL A 81 -10.90 -11.24 -4.50
CA VAL A 81 -11.07 -10.12 -3.57
C VAL A 81 -9.78 -9.91 -2.79
N VAL A 82 -9.22 -8.71 -2.90
CA VAL A 82 -8.04 -8.30 -2.12
C VAL A 82 -8.51 -7.67 -0.82
N ARG A 83 -8.10 -8.23 0.30
CA ARG A 83 -8.27 -7.65 1.64
C ARG A 83 -7.09 -6.76 1.95
N LEU A 84 -7.37 -5.54 2.38
CA LEU A 84 -6.40 -4.53 2.75
C LEU A 84 -6.35 -4.38 4.28
N HIS A 85 -5.16 -4.18 4.83
CA HIS A 85 -4.95 -3.91 6.25
C HIS A 85 -5.62 -2.63 6.73
N ARG A 86 -5.82 -1.66 5.83
CA ARG A 86 -6.43 -0.37 6.13
C ARG A 86 -7.60 -0.14 5.20
N GLY A 87 -8.81 -0.25 5.72
CA GLY A 87 -9.98 0.31 5.05
C GLY A 87 -9.81 1.83 4.96
N GLY A 88 -9.80 2.38 3.75
CA GLY A 88 -9.88 3.83 3.57
C GLY A 88 -11.12 4.38 4.26
N PHE A 89 -11.06 5.62 4.74
CA PHE A 89 -12.17 6.28 5.45
C PHE A 89 -13.48 6.34 4.64
N LEU A 90 -13.38 6.17 3.31
CA LEU A 90 -14.49 6.19 2.36
C LEU A 90 -14.82 4.83 1.73
N GLN A 91 -14.05 3.77 2.01
CA GLN A 91 -14.28 2.43 1.45
C GLN A 91 -14.67 1.47 2.58
N SER A 92 -15.98 1.22 2.68
CA SER A 92 -16.59 0.26 3.59
C SER A 92 -15.87 -1.09 3.50
N GLY A 93 -15.11 -1.43 4.55
CA GLY A 93 -14.64 -2.80 4.75
C GLY A 93 -13.34 -3.20 4.08
N GLY A 94 -12.45 -2.28 3.68
CA GLY A 94 -11.05 -2.60 3.32
C GLY A 94 -10.87 -3.75 2.32
N GLN A 95 -11.86 -3.98 1.46
CA GLN A 95 -11.86 -5.05 0.47
C GLN A 95 -12.00 -4.42 -0.91
N ARG A 96 -11.18 -4.87 -1.85
CA ARG A 96 -11.21 -4.44 -3.25
C ARG A 96 -11.42 -5.68 -4.10
N SER A 97 -12.58 -5.76 -4.76
CA SER A 97 -12.82 -6.79 -5.78
C SER A 97 -12.01 -6.45 -7.03
N LEU A 98 -11.36 -7.46 -7.60
CA LEU A 98 -10.65 -7.37 -8.88
C LEU A 98 -11.54 -7.75 -10.07
N GLY A 99 -12.82 -8.04 -9.81
CA GLY A 99 -13.81 -8.45 -10.80
C GLY A 99 -13.97 -9.96 -10.90
N ALA A 100 -15.13 -10.37 -11.39
CA ALA A 100 -15.48 -11.77 -11.64
C ALA A 100 -15.03 -12.21 -13.04
N ARG A 101 -14.68 -13.48 -13.16
CA ARG A 101 -14.32 -14.19 -14.41
C ARG A 101 -15.34 -15.29 -14.61
N PRO A 102 -16.46 -14.98 -15.29
CA PRO A 102 -17.57 -15.90 -15.37
C PRO A 102 -17.28 -17.05 -16.31
N ASN A 103 -17.77 -18.25 -15.97
CA ASN A 103 -17.68 -19.46 -16.76
C ASN A 103 -16.26 -19.76 -17.27
N GLN A 104 -15.24 -19.59 -16.42
CA GLN A 104 -13.84 -19.90 -16.77
C GLN A 104 -13.32 -20.97 -15.83
N SER A 105 -12.71 -22.02 -16.39
CA SER A 105 -11.98 -23.00 -15.60
C SER A 105 -10.64 -22.41 -15.20
N ALA A 106 -10.24 -22.69 -13.96
CA ALA A 106 -8.96 -22.30 -13.43
C ALA A 106 -7.83 -23.28 -13.77
N VAL A 107 -8.10 -24.38 -14.45
CA VAL A 107 -7.07 -25.40 -14.80
C VAL A 107 -5.93 -24.79 -15.63
N ASP A 108 -6.25 -23.92 -16.60
CA ASP A 108 -5.25 -23.24 -17.43
C ASP A 108 -4.72 -21.94 -16.81
N GLY A 109 -5.23 -21.56 -15.62
CA GLY A 109 -4.90 -20.32 -14.94
C GLY A 109 -5.78 -19.14 -15.38
N ILE A 110 -6.46 -18.52 -14.42
CA ILE A 110 -7.24 -17.30 -14.62
C ILE A 110 -6.42 -16.11 -14.17
N THR A 111 -6.35 -15.08 -15.02
CA THR A 111 -5.53 -13.90 -14.76
C THR A 111 -6.36 -12.64 -14.51
N TRP A 112 -6.05 -11.97 -13.40
CA TRP A 112 -6.55 -10.65 -13.05
C TRP A 112 -5.42 -9.64 -13.16
N THR A 113 -5.51 -8.77 -14.17
CA THR A 113 -4.60 -7.64 -14.34
C THR A 113 -5.19 -6.41 -13.68
N LEU A 114 -4.42 -5.78 -12.81
CA LEU A 114 -4.79 -4.58 -12.10
C LEU A 114 -4.33 -3.36 -12.89
N ASN A 115 -5.29 -2.51 -13.30
CA ASN A 115 -4.97 -1.23 -13.95
C ASN A 115 -4.27 -0.25 -13.00
N ASP A 116 -4.50 -0.42 -11.70
CA ASP A 116 -4.01 0.41 -10.63
C ASP A 116 -3.35 -0.50 -9.59
N PRO A 117 -2.00 -0.56 -9.55
CA PRO A 117 -1.32 -1.56 -8.75
C PRO A 117 -1.50 -1.32 -7.26
N ILE A 118 -1.72 -2.39 -6.50
CA ILE A 118 -1.99 -2.31 -5.06
C ILE A 118 -0.68 -2.49 -4.29
N PRO A 119 -0.27 -1.55 -3.40
CA PRO A 119 0.94 -1.73 -2.62
C PRO A 119 0.90 -3.01 -1.79
N ILE A 120 1.91 -3.87 -1.91
CA ILE A 120 1.94 -5.17 -1.19
C ILE A 120 1.85 -4.96 0.31
N SER A 121 2.46 -3.89 0.83
CA SER A 121 2.41 -3.54 2.25
C SER A 121 1.01 -3.24 2.80
N GLU A 122 0.03 -3.02 1.91
CA GLU A 122 -1.36 -2.80 2.28
C GLU A 122 -2.21 -4.05 2.18
N ILE A 123 -1.75 -5.10 1.49
CA ILE A 123 -2.51 -6.33 1.28
C ILE A 123 -2.41 -7.20 2.54
N ALA A 124 -3.55 -7.43 3.18
CA ALA A 124 -3.69 -8.39 4.27
C ALA A 124 -3.86 -9.83 3.77
N GLY A 125 -4.52 -10.00 2.63
CA GLY A 125 -4.75 -11.30 2.01
C GLY A 125 -5.48 -11.18 0.69
N ILE A 126 -5.40 -12.23 -0.12
CA ILE A 126 -6.13 -12.36 -1.38
C ILE A 126 -7.02 -13.58 -1.24
N ARG A 127 -8.32 -13.36 -1.42
CA ARG A 127 -9.35 -14.37 -1.31
C ARG A 127 -9.88 -14.70 -2.69
N LEU A 128 -9.85 -15.99 -3.04
CA LEU A 128 -10.61 -16.52 -4.14
C LEU A 128 -11.99 -16.91 -3.61
N GLN A 129 -13.04 -16.42 -4.27
CA GLN A 129 -14.41 -16.77 -3.92
C GLN A 129 -15.19 -17.13 -5.18
N GLU A 130 -16.19 -17.98 -5.01
CA GLU A 130 -17.15 -18.30 -6.06
C GLU A 130 -18.34 -17.34 -5.94
N GLN A 131 -18.69 -16.70 -7.05
CA GLN A 131 -19.82 -15.79 -7.13
C GLN A 131 -21.08 -16.58 -7.53
N ASP A 132 -21.66 -17.31 -6.58
CA ASP A 132 -23.01 -17.81 -6.78
C ASP A 132 -24.04 -16.69 -6.50
N LYS A 133 -25.16 -16.70 -7.24
CA LYS A 133 -26.22 -15.68 -7.22
C LYS A 133 -26.87 -15.50 -5.85
N VAL A 134 -26.65 -16.43 -4.93
CA VAL A 134 -27.32 -16.47 -3.63
C VAL A 134 -26.33 -16.32 -2.47
N ILE A 135 -25.13 -16.91 -2.55
CA ILE A 135 -24.14 -16.90 -1.47
C ILE A 135 -22.74 -16.87 -2.08
N SER A 136 -21.95 -15.83 -1.78
CA SER A 136 -20.52 -15.84 -2.12
C SER A 136 -19.77 -16.72 -1.14
N ASP A 137 -19.26 -17.86 -1.60
CA ASP A 137 -18.49 -18.77 -0.77
C ASP A 137 -16.98 -18.55 -0.97
N ALA A 138 -16.24 -18.50 0.13
CA ALA A 138 -14.80 -18.27 0.10
C ALA A 138 -14.10 -19.62 -0.09
N LEU A 139 -13.54 -19.84 -1.28
CA LEU A 139 -12.84 -21.08 -1.62
C LEU A 139 -11.50 -21.19 -0.88
N THR A 140 -10.71 -20.11 -0.91
CA THR A 140 -9.41 -20.05 -0.23
C THR A 140 -8.96 -18.61 -0.02
N GLU A 141 -8.06 -18.39 0.93
CA GLU A 141 -7.46 -17.09 1.24
C GLU A 141 -5.97 -17.26 1.51
N VAL A 142 -5.15 -16.50 0.78
CA VAL A 142 -3.69 -16.56 0.85
C VAL A 142 -3.10 -15.21 1.23
N GLN A 143 -1.96 -15.23 1.91
CA GLN A 143 -1.19 -14.02 2.22
C GLN A 143 -0.15 -13.77 1.13
N VAL A 144 -0.02 -12.52 0.69
CA VAL A 144 0.96 -12.13 -0.33
C VAL A 144 2.31 -11.88 0.33
N VAL A 145 3.31 -12.71 0.01
CA VAL A 145 4.69 -12.55 0.47
C VAL A 145 5.56 -12.14 -0.72
N GLY A 146 5.37 -10.91 -1.21
CA GLY A 146 6.13 -10.36 -2.34
C GLY A 146 5.76 -10.96 -3.70
N SER A 147 6.71 -10.92 -4.65
CA SER A 147 6.60 -11.62 -5.93
C SER A 147 6.86 -13.10 -5.72
N GLY A 148 5.96 -13.96 -6.18
CA GLY A 148 6.18 -15.38 -6.09
C GLY A 148 4.91 -16.20 -6.25
N ARG A 149 5.07 -17.49 -5.94
CA ARG A 149 4.02 -18.49 -6.00
C ARG A 149 3.64 -18.92 -4.59
N VAL A 150 2.35 -18.95 -4.32
CA VAL A 150 1.79 -19.49 -3.07
C VAL A 150 0.77 -20.56 -3.44
N GLU A 151 0.84 -21.71 -2.79
CA GLU A 151 -0.11 -22.80 -2.97
C GLU A 151 -0.87 -23.02 -1.67
N GLU A 152 -2.20 -23.11 -1.76
CA GLU A 152 -3.08 -23.33 -0.61
C GLU A 152 -4.25 -24.21 -1.06
N GLY A 153 -4.36 -25.41 -0.48
CA GLY A 153 -5.36 -26.41 -0.88
C GLY A 153 -5.16 -26.86 -2.34
N ASN A 154 -6.23 -26.78 -3.14
CA ASN A 154 -6.21 -27.12 -4.57
C ASN A 154 -5.83 -25.94 -5.49
N TRP A 155 -5.33 -24.85 -4.91
CA TRP A 155 -5.14 -23.58 -5.63
C TRP A 155 -3.70 -23.12 -5.58
N ARG A 156 -3.22 -22.65 -6.72
CA ARG A 156 -1.95 -21.96 -6.88
C ARG A 156 -2.20 -20.50 -7.24
N PHE A 157 -1.54 -19.59 -6.55
CA PHE A 157 -1.53 -18.17 -6.81
C PHE A 157 -0.15 -17.77 -7.28
N ASP A 158 -0.05 -17.22 -8.48
CA ASP A 158 1.15 -16.60 -9.03
C ASP A 158 0.96 -15.08 -9.00
N PHE A 159 1.83 -14.38 -8.26
CA PHE A 159 1.79 -12.94 -8.09
C PHE A 159 2.86 -12.25 -8.93
N GLU A 160 2.44 -11.31 -9.77
CA GLU A 160 3.34 -10.40 -10.46
C GLU A 160 3.32 -9.04 -9.79
N THR A 161 4.51 -8.51 -9.54
CA THR A 161 4.68 -7.23 -8.85
C THR A 161 5.55 -6.31 -9.68
N GLN A 162 5.28 -5.01 -9.60
CA GLN A 162 6.06 -3.98 -10.24
C GLN A 162 6.45 -2.93 -9.22
N ARG A 163 7.69 -2.43 -9.34
CA ARG A 163 8.13 -1.27 -8.58
C ARG A 163 7.68 0.02 -9.27
N SER A 164 6.98 0.86 -8.54
CA SER A 164 6.60 2.19 -8.99
C SER A 164 6.87 3.24 -7.91
N ALA A 165 7.48 4.36 -8.33
CA ALA A 165 7.72 5.49 -7.44
C ALA A 165 6.40 6.09 -6.94
N ALA A 166 5.36 6.10 -7.77
CA ALA A 166 4.04 6.62 -7.38
C ALA A 166 3.46 5.83 -6.20
N ILE A 167 3.51 4.50 -6.28
CA ILE A 167 3.07 3.57 -5.22
C ILE A 167 3.89 3.80 -3.95
N GLY A 168 5.22 3.92 -4.08
CA GLY A 168 6.11 4.16 -2.94
C GLY A 168 5.82 5.48 -2.22
N VAL A 169 5.54 6.55 -2.98
CA VAL A 169 5.19 7.87 -2.43
C VAL A 169 3.82 7.84 -1.75
N GLU A 170 2.82 7.23 -2.37
CA GLU A 170 1.49 7.09 -1.79
C GLU A 170 1.52 6.26 -0.49
N ALA A 171 2.18 5.11 -0.53
CA ALA A 171 2.38 4.24 0.63
C ALA A 171 3.16 4.96 1.75
N PHE A 172 4.11 5.84 1.41
CA PHE A 172 4.82 6.67 2.38
C PHE A 172 3.87 7.66 3.08
N PHE A 173 3.07 8.42 2.34
CA PHE A 173 2.13 9.38 2.91
C PHE A 173 0.99 8.70 3.70
N ALA A 174 0.72 7.43 3.43
CA ALA A 174 -0.18 6.64 4.26
C ALA A 174 0.40 6.35 5.67
N THR A 175 1.73 6.34 5.85
CA THR A 175 2.37 6.06 7.15
C THR A 175 2.16 7.19 8.17
N PRO A 176 2.17 6.90 9.49
CA PRO A 176 2.12 7.96 10.52
C PRO A 176 3.25 8.99 10.37
N ILE A 177 4.45 8.54 9.97
CA ILE A 177 5.61 9.41 9.74
C ILE A 177 5.35 10.35 8.56
N GLY A 178 4.90 9.81 7.42
CA GLY A 178 4.56 10.62 6.25
C GLY A 178 3.47 11.64 6.53
N LYS A 179 2.44 11.26 7.30
CA LYS A 179 1.39 12.18 7.76
C LYS A 179 1.94 13.30 8.65
N ALA A 180 2.81 12.96 9.62
CA ALA A 180 3.42 13.95 10.51
C ALA A 180 4.29 14.95 9.75
N ILE A 181 5.11 14.47 8.81
CA ILE A 181 5.96 15.34 7.96
C ILE A 181 5.10 16.24 7.08
N SER A 182 4.08 15.68 6.42
CA SER A 182 3.15 16.47 5.59
C SER A 182 2.44 17.55 6.39
N ALA A 183 1.91 17.21 7.58
CA ALA A 183 1.27 18.17 8.48
C ALA A 183 2.23 19.26 8.95
N ALA A 184 3.46 18.90 9.30
CA ALA A 184 4.48 19.87 9.70
C ALA A 184 4.81 20.86 8.56
N PHE A 185 4.91 20.38 7.32
CA PHE A 185 5.10 21.23 6.15
C PHE A 185 3.92 22.19 5.92
N VAL A 186 2.68 21.70 6.03
CA VAL A 186 1.48 22.55 5.90
C VAL A 186 1.46 23.64 6.99
N ILE A 187 1.75 23.28 8.24
CA ILE A 187 1.83 24.24 9.35
C ILE A 187 2.93 25.27 9.09
N ALA A 188 4.11 24.85 8.65
CA ALA A 188 5.22 25.75 8.36
C ALA A 188 4.86 26.77 7.27
N ILE A 189 4.20 26.33 6.19
CA ILE A 189 3.73 27.23 5.11
C ILE A 189 2.70 28.22 5.65
N LEU A 190 1.73 27.78 6.44
CA LEU A 190 0.73 28.67 7.04
C LEU A 190 1.36 29.72 7.94
N LEU A 191 2.37 29.34 8.73
CA LEU A 191 3.12 30.26 9.59
C LEU A 191 3.95 31.28 8.79
N MET A 192 4.45 30.94 7.60
CA MET A 192 5.14 31.89 6.72
C MET A 192 4.18 32.87 6.04
N LEU A 193 2.96 32.44 5.72
CA LEU A 193 1.95 33.29 5.06
C LEU A 193 1.28 34.28 6.03
N LEU A 194 1.08 33.88 7.29
CA LEU A 194 0.51 34.73 8.35
C LEU A 194 1.13 36.15 8.44
N PRO A 195 2.46 36.33 8.53
CA PRO A 195 3.07 37.65 8.62
C PRO A 195 3.05 38.44 7.30
N VAL A 196 2.74 37.82 6.15
CA VAL A 196 2.57 38.52 4.87
C VAL A 196 1.17 39.15 4.77
N MET A 197 0.21 38.67 5.56
CA MET A 197 -1.17 39.16 5.55
C MET A 197 -1.49 40.18 6.65
N VAL A 198 -0.55 40.45 7.57
CA VAL A 198 -0.65 41.45 8.64
C VAL A 198 0.17 42.68 8.26
#